data_AF-A0A177P133-F1
#
_entry.id   AF-A0A177P133-F1
#
_cell.length_a   1.000
_cell.length_b   1.000
_cell.length_c   1.000
_cell.angle_alpha   90.00
_cell.angle_beta   90.00
_cell.angle_gamma   90.00
#
_symmetry.space_group_name_H-M   'P 1'
#
loop_
_entity.id
_entity.type
_entity.pdbx_description
1 polymer ?
#
loop_
_entity_poly.entity_id
_entity_poly.type
_entity_poly.pdbx_seq_one_letter_code
_entity_poly.pdbx_strand_id
1 'polypeptide(L)'
;MAAHLRFDSKTGKVEARTPYGKHTEELLQLNDDALIQYRLGTLRTVRLLTAEIEQQELQLKAVAKQLKANLITQAEYAAEEQAIRDDLAFLHHTLQAHKGELPLPPIRKTRLGITLIK
;
A
#
# COMPACT_ATOMS: atom_id res chain seq x y z
N MET A 1 21.91 1.39 2.79
CA MET A 1 21.15 2.66 2.60
C MET A 1 20.71 3.31 3.92
N ALA A 2 20.05 2.60 4.84
CA ALA A 2 19.52 3.18 6.09
C ALA A 2 20.53 3.88 7.03
N ALA A 3 21.82 3.54 6.93
CA ALA A 3 22.88 4.19 7.70
C ALA A 3 23.23 5.60 7.18
N HIS A 4 23.08 5.85 5.87
CA HIS A 4 23.52 7.08 5.21
C HIS A 4 22.37 8.03 4.88
N LEU A 5 21.18 7.48 4.64
CA LEU A 5 19.97 8.19 4.23
C LEU A 5 18.79 7.72 5.08
N ARG A 6 17.97 8.66 5.55
CA ARG A 6 16.72 8.39 6.29
C ARG A 6 15.57 9.16 5.64
N PHE A 7 14.46 8.50 5.39
CA PHE A 7 13.24 9.19 4.98
C PHE A 7 12.51 9.78 6.20
N ASP A 8 12.12 11.06 6.10
CA ASP A 8 11.21 11.71 7.05
C ASP A 8 9.79 11.79 6.44
N SER A 9 8.86 11.04 7.01
CA SER A 9 7.48 10.97 6.56
C SER A 9 6.64 12.22 6.88
N LYS A 10 7.13 13.13 7.72
CA LYS A 10 6.45 14.41 7.98
C LYS A 10 6.74 15.43 6.89
N THR A 11 7.97 15.47 6.42
CA THR A 11 8.43 16.47 5.44
C THR A 11 8.55 15.92 4.02
N GLY A 12 8.56 14.60 3.84
CA GLY A 12 8.78 13.94 2.54
C GLY A 12 10.24 13.96 2.07
N LYS A 13 11.15 14.45 2.92
CA LYS A 13 12.57 14.60 2.61
C LYS A 13 13.37 13.35 2.95
N VAL A 14 14.50 13.19 2.27
CA VAL A 14 15.55 12.23 2.60
C VAL A 14 16.67 12.98 3.32
N GLU A 15 16.87 12.67 4.60
CA GLU A 15 17.93 13.22 5.42
C GLU A 15 19.23 12.43 5.21
N ALA A 16 20.29 13.13 4.80
CA ALA A 16 21.63 12.58 4.78
C ALA A 16 22.27 12.61 6.17
N ARG A 17 22.83 11.49 6.60
CA ARG A 17 23.47 11.31 7.93
C ARG A 17 24.98 11.20 7.89
N THR A 18 25.55 11.12 6.69
CA THR A 18 26.99 10.94 6.45
C THR A 18 27.41 11.74 5.23
N PRO A 19 28.71 12.04 5.04
CA PRO A 19 29.21 12.72 3.84
C PRO A 19 28.84 12.00 2.53
N TYR A 20 28.95 10.67 2.51
CA TYR A 20 28.51 9.85 1.38
C TYR A 20 27.00 9.93 1.13
N GLY A 21 26.21 9.98 2.20
CA GLY A 21 24.77 10.22 2.12
C GLY A 21 24.46 11.58 1.49
N LYS A 22 25.20 12.64 1.87
CA LYS A 22 25.02 13.98 1.32
C LYS A 22 25.36 14.01 -0.17
N HIS A 23 26.48 13.42 -0.55
CA HIS A 23 26.85 13.28 -1.96
C HIS A 23 25.79 12.51 -2.76
N THR A 24 25.24 11.43 -2.20
CA THR A 24 24.19 10.63 -2.85
C THR A 24 22.87 11.40 -2.98
N GLU A 25 22.50 12.16 -1.94
CA GLU A 25 21.31 13.02 -1.94
C GLU A 25 21.39 14.09 -3.01
N GLU A 26 22.52 14.78 -3.12
CA GLU A 26 22.79 15.79 -4.14
C GLU A 26 22.84 15.19 -5.55
N LEU A 27 23.62 14.11 -5.73
CA LEU A 27 23.82 13.46 -7.03
C LEU A 27 22.51 12.94 -7.63
N LEU A 28 21.66 12.34 -6.80
CA LEU A 28 20.37 11.79 -7.22
C LEU A 28 19.23 12.81 -7.08
N GLN A 29 19.54 14.04 -6.66
CA GLN A 29 18.57 15.12 -6.42
C GLN A 29 17.38 14.64 -5.59
N LEU A 30 17.65 13.86 -4.52
CA LEU A 30 16.60 13.13 -3.80
C LEU A 30 15.56 14.07 -3.17
N ASN A 31 15.91 15.33 -2.93
CA ASN A 31 15.05 16.34 -2.33
C ASN A 31 14.60 17.42 -3.32
N ASP A 32 14.60 17.14 -4.63
CA ASP A 32 13.91 18.00 -5.58
C ASP A 32 12.43 18.16 -5.22
N ASP A 33 11.87 19.36 -5.44
CA ASP A 33 10.53 19.72 -5.00
C ASP A 33 9.47 18.78 -5.60
N ALA A 34 9.62 18.37 -6.86
CA ALA A 34 8.67 17.47 -7.51
C ALA A 34 8.65 16.09 -6.82
N LEU A 35 9.82 15.57 -6.43
CA LEU A 35 9.94 14.29 -5.73
C LEU A 35 9.39 14.36 -4.30
N ILE A 36 9.61 15.47 -3.59
CA ILE A 36 9.05 15.69 -2.26
C ILE A 36 7.51 15.69 -2.34
N GLN A 37 6.93 16.47 -3.26
CA GLN A 37 5.49 16.55 -3.43
C GLN A 37 4.89 15.20 -3.83
N TYR A 38 5.55 14.46 -4.73
CA TYR A 38 5.15 13.11 -5.09
C TYR A 38 5.10 12.17 -3.88
N ARG A 39 6.15 12.17 -3.03
CA ARG A 39 6.19 11.32 -1.83
C ARG A 39 5.12 11.71 -0.81
N LEU A 40 4.90 13.01 -0.58
CA LEU A 40 3.83 13.49 0.30
C LEU A 40 2.44 13.08 -0.21
N GLY A 41 2.20 13.21 -1.52
CA GLY A 41 0.97 12.74 -2.15
C GLY A 41 0.78 11.23 -2.03
N THR A 42 1.85 10.46 -2.20
CA THR A 42 1.85 9.00 -1.99
C THR A 42 1.51 8.65 -0.55
N LEU A 43 2.15 9.31 0.44
CA LEU A 43 1.85 9.11 1.86
C LEU A 43 0.40 9.44 2.20
N ARG A 44 -0.16 10.51 1.61
CA ARG A 44 -1.57 10.86 1.78
C ARG A 44 -2.48 9.76 1.23
N THR A 45 -2.17 9.25 0.04
CA THR A 45 -2.91 8.16 -0.60
C THR A 45 -2.89 6.90 0.27
N VAL A 46 -1.71 6.52 0.78
CA VAL A 46 -1.57 5.39 1.72
C VAL A 46 -2.43 5.58 2.97
N ARG A 47 -2.47 6.79 3.56
CA ARG A 47 -3.30 7.07 4.74
C ARG A 47 -4.80 6.96 4.41
N LEU A 48 -5.23 7.47 3.27
CA LEU A 48 -6.63 7.38 2.83
C LEU A 48 -7.05 5.92 2.61
N LEU A 49 -6.21 5.13 1.95
CA LEU A 49 -6.46 3.70 1.74
C LEU A 49 -6.57 2.94 3.06
N THR A 50 -5.68 3.20 4.03
CA THR A 50 -5.76 2.57 5.35
C THR A 50 -7.04 2.95 6.09
N ALA A 51 -7.43 4.23 6.07
CA ALA A 51 -8.66 4.69 6.71
C ALA A 51 -9.91 4.07 6.07
N GLU A 52 -9.94 3.95 4.75
CA GLU A 52 -11.03 3.30 4.03
C GLU A 52 -11.13 1.80 4.39
N ILE A 53 -10.00 1.09 4.47
CA ILE A 53 -9.97 -0.30 4.92
C ILE A 53 -10.57 -0.44 6.32
N GLU A 54 -10.16 0.42 7.26
CA GLU A 54 -10.70 0.42 8.63
C GLU A 54 -12.22 0.69 8.64
N GLN A 55 -12.70 1.59 7.79
CA GLN A 55 -14.13 1.88 7.66
C GLN A 55 -14.91 0.68 7.10
N GLN A 56 -14.40 0.01 6.08
CA GLN A 56 -15.01 -1.19 5.49
C GLN A 56 -15.06 -2.35 6.50
N GLU A 57 -13.99 -2.55 7.29
CA GLU A 57 -13.99 -3.54 8.37
C GLU A 57 -15.03 -3.22 9.47
N LEU A 58 -15.22 -1.94 9.79
CA LEU A 58 -16.27 -1.52 10.72
C LEU A 58 -17.67 -1.76 10.15
N GLN A 59 -17.87 -1.49 8.85
CA GLN A 59 -19.13 -1.76 8.16
C GLN A 59 -19.45 -3.26 8.18
N LEU A 60 -18.48 -4.13 7.89
CA LEU A 60 -18.66 -5.58 7.96
C LEU A 60 -19.10 -6.03 9.35
N LYS A 61 -18.49 -5.49 10.41
CA LYS A 61 -18.90 -5.74 11.80
C LYS A 61 -20.31 -5.23 12.08
N ALA A 62 -20.72 -4.11 11.49
CA ALA A 62 -22.06 -3.54 11.66
C ALA A 62 -23.14 -4.39 10.97
N VAL A 63 -22.91 -4.85 9.74
CA VAL A 63 -23.82 -5.74 9.00
C VAL A 63 -23.97 -7.08 9.75
N ALA A 64 -22.88 -7.63 10.30
CA ALA A 64 -22.93 -8.82 11.15
C ALA A 64 -23.77 -8.62 12.43
N LYS A 65 -23.76 -7.42 13.02
CA LYS A 65 -24.63 -7.09 14.16
C LYS A 65 -26.10 -6.98 13.74
N GLN A 66 -26.40 -6.42 12.57
CA GLN A 66 -27.77 -6.33 12.04
C GLN A 66 -28.37 -7.72 11.80
N LEU A 67 -27.59 -8.66 11.26
CA LEU A 67 -28.02 -10.05 11.11
C LEU A 67 -28.35 -10.68 12.48
N LYS A 68 -27.46 -10.51 13.48
CA LYS A 68 -27.69 -11.03 14.84
C LYS A 68 -28.93 -10.42 15.52
N ALA A 69 -29.26 -9.18 15.15
CA ALA A 69 -30.46 -8.49 15.61
C ALA A 69 -31.72 -8.84 14.78
N ASN A 70 -31.62 -9.75 13.81
CA ASN A 70 -32.69 -10.10 12.86
C ASN A 70 -33.26 -8.90 12.09
N LEU A 71 -32.44 -7.84 11.89
CA LEU A 71 -32.83 -6.64 11.14
C LEU A 71 -32.68 -6.83 9.62
N ILE A 72 -31.84 -7.78 9.22
CA ILE A 72 -31.63 -8.17 7.82
C ILE A 72 -31.70 -9.70 7.72
N THR A 73 -32.04 -10.17 6.53
CA THR A 73 -32.05 -11.59 6.18
C THR A 73 -30.63 -12.12 5.95
N GLN A 74 -30.47 -13.44 5.99
CA GLN A 74 -29.20 -14.09 5.67
C GLN A 74 -28.75 -13.81 4.22
N ALA A 75 -29.70 -13.66 3.29
CA ALA A 75 -29.41 -13.37 1.90
C ALA A 75 -28.86 -11.94 1.73
N GLU A 76 -29.46 -10.96 2.41
CA GLU A 76 -28.97 -9.57 2.42
C GLU A 76 -27.59 -9.49 3.07
N TYR A 77 -27.38 -10.17 4.19
CA TYR A 77 -26.06 -10.26 4.83
C TYR A 77 -25.00 -10.81 3.87
N ALA A 78 -25.29 -11.92 3.17
CA ALA A 78 -24.33 -12.55 2.27
C ALA A 78 -23.97 -11.66 1.08
N ALA A 79 -24.95 -10.93 0.53
CA ALA A 79 -24.73 -9.99 -0.56
C ALA A 79 -23.84 -8.82 -0.12
N GLU A 80 -24.14 -8.21 1.02
CA GLU A 80 -23.37 -7.09 1.59
C GLU A 80 -21.97 -7.54 2.03
N GLU A 81 -21.84 -8.69 2.69
CA GLU A 81 -20.53 -9.23 3.08
C GLU A 81 -19.63 -9.45 1.87
N GLN A 82 -20.18 -10.00 0.79
CA GLN A 82 -19.41 -10.24 -0.43
C GLN A 82 -18.94 -8.93 -1.06
N ALA A 83 -19.83 -7.93 -1.19
CA ALA A 83 -19.48 -6.63 -1.74
C ALA A 83 -18.36 -5.94 -0.94
N ILE A 84 -18.48 -5.91 0.40
CA ILE A 84 -17.47 -5.30 1.28
C ILE A 84 -16.13 -6.06 1.18
N ARG A 85 -16.16 -7.40 1.06
CA ARG A 85 -14.93 -8.19 0.92
C ARG A 85 -14.22 -7.94 -0.41
N ASP A 86 -14.96 -7.76 -1.49
CA ASP A 86 -14.39 -7.45 -2.80
C ASP A 86 -13.71 -6.07 -2.79
N ASP A 87 -14.35 -5.07 -2.16
CA ASP A 87 -13.78 -3.74 -1.95
C ASP A 87 -12.52 -3.80 -1.08
N LEU A 88 -12.56 -4.54 0.03
CA LEU A 88 -11.38 -4.75 0.89
C LEU A 88 -10.23 -5.40 0.12
N ALA A 89 -10.50 -6.41 -0.69
CA ALA A 89 -9.48 -7.07 -1.51
C ALA A 89 -8.82 -6.08 -2.49
N PHE A 90 -9.61 -5.24 -3.15
CA PHE A 90 -9.12 -4.20 -4.04
C PHE A 90 -8.28 -3.15 -3.30
N LEU A 91 -8.75 -2.67 -2.14
CA LEU A 91 -8.04 -1.68 -1.32
C LEU A 91 -6.71 -2.23 -0.79
N HIS A 92 -6.70 -3.48 -0.30
CA HIS A 92 -5.48 -4.14 0.16
C HIS A 92 -4.46 -4.31 -0.98
N HIS A 93 -4.90 -4.75 -2.15
CA HIS A 93 -4.03 -4.89 -3.32
C HIS A 93 -3.41 -3.53 -3.71
N THR A 94 -4.22 -2.48 -3.73
CA THR A 94 -3.76 -1.11 -4.03
C THR A 94 -2.78 -0.60 -2.98
N LEU A 95 -3.05 -0.85 -1.70
CA LEU A 95 -2.14 -0.47 -0.60
C LEU A 95 -0.80 -1.21 -0.70
N GLN A 96 -0.81 -2.51 -1.01
CA GLN A 96 0.39 -3.30 -1.23
C GLN A 96 1.23 -2.74 -2.38
N ALA A 97 0.60 -2.21 -3.43
CA ALA A 97 1.31 -1.57 -4.56
C ALA A 97 2.06 -0.31 -4.12
N HIS A 98 1.47 0.48 -3.23
CA HIS A 98 2.12 1.67 -2.69
C HIS A 98 3.21 1.35 -1.64
N LYS A 99 3.08 0.25 -0.90
CA LYS A 99 4.08 -0.16 0.11
C LYS A 99 5.22 -1.01 -0.45
N GLY A 100 5.08 -1.54 -1.68
CA GLY A 100 6.03 -2.49 -2.25
C GLY A 100 5.97 -3.87 -1.58
N GLU A 101 4.83 -4.22 -0.99
CA GLU A 101 4.59 -5.52 -0.35
C GLU A 101 4.03 -6.56 -1.34
N LEU A 102 3.70 -6.15 -2.57
CA LEU A 102 3.29 -7.09 -3.61
C LEU A 102 4.42 -8.08 -3.90
N PRO A 103 4.12 -9.39 -3.88
CA PRO A 103 5.12 -10.39 -4.22
C PRO A 103 5.59 -10.16 -5.67
N LEU A 104 6.88 -10.36 -5.88
CA LEU A 104 7.43 -10.34 -7.23
C LEU A 104 6.71 -11.40 -8.07
N PRO A 105 6.34 -11.09 -9.32
CA PRO A 105 5.74 -12.07 -10.19
C PRO A 105 6.71 -13.24 -10.36
N PRO A 106 6.20 -14.48 -10.47
CA PRO A 106 7.05 -15.65 -10.61
C PRO A 106 7.95 -15.51 -11.83
N ILE A 107 9.23 -15.86 -11.65
CA ILE A 107 10.21 -15.80 -12.73
C ILE A 107 9.74 -16.73 -13.85
N ARG A 108 9.69 -16.20 -15.07
CA ARG A 108 9.35 -17.00 -16.25
C ARG A 108 10.35 -18.15 -16.37
N LYS A 109 9.85 -19.39 -16.48
CA LYS A 109 10.70 -20.58 -16.63
C LYS A 109 11.38 -20.67 -18.00
N THR A 110 11.01 -19.79 -18.92
CA THR A 110 11.57 -19.71 -20.26
C THR A 110 11.89 -18.26 -20.61
N ARG A 111 13.05 -18.03 -21.20
CA ARG A 111 13.44 -16.73 -21.77
C ARG A 111 14.22 -16.98 -23.06
N LEU A 112 13.78 -16.36 -24.16
CA LEU A 112 14.42 -16.49 -25.48
C LEU A 112 14.60 -17.96 -25.93
N GLY A 113 13.61 -18.82 -25.64
CA GLY A 113 13.66 -20.25 -25.99
C GLY A 113 14.53 -21.12 -25.09
N ILE A 114 15.16 -20.55 -24.06
CA ILE A 114 16.00 -21.28 -23.10
C ILE A 114 15.20 -21.54 -21.83
N THR A 115 15.13 -22.80 -21.39
CA THR A 115 14.56 -23.20 -20.10
C THR A 115 15.52 -22.76 -18.99
N LEU A 116 15.02 -21.92 -18.08
CA LEU A 116 15.76 -21.49 -16.90
C LEU A 116 15.62 -22.57 -15.82
N ILE A 117 16.75 -23.13 -15.41
CA ILE A 117 16.82 -24.14 -14.35
C ILE A 117 16.47 -23.46 -13.02
N LYS A 118 15.64 -24.12 -12.22
CA LYS A 118 15.17 -23.68 -10.90
C LYS A 118 16.30 -23.32 -9.95
#